data_AF-A0A0B2R3M1-F1
#
_entry.id   AF-A0A0B2R3M1-F1
#
_cell.length_a   1.000
_cell.length_b   1.000
_cell.length_c   1.000
_cell.angle_alpha   90.00
_cell.angle_beta   90.00
_cell.angle_gamma   90.00
#
_symmetry.space_group_name_H-M   'P 1'
#
loop_
_entity.id
_entity.type
_entity.pdbx_description
1 polymer ?
#
loop_
_entity_poly.entity_id
_entity_poly.type
_entity_poly.pdbx_seq_one_letter_code
_entity_poly.pdbx_strand_id
1 'polypeptide(L)'
;VLFKSKNVHWGAKPFRVLDCWLKDKSFGKIVKECWTQTQLSGWGGLALKEKIKRLKERLKSWNKEQFGDTFKRVQQLEAELNKLESEAADRQMTPQEITIRKRLQQDLW
;
A
#
# COMPACT_ATOMS: atom_id res chain seq x y z
N VAL A 1 -11.64 -29.22 3.08
CA VAL A 1 -11.66 -28.87 1.64
C VAL A 1 -10.58 -27.82 1.39
N LEU A 2 -9.45 -28.22 0.80
CA LEU A 2 -8.37 -27.31 0.39
C LEU A 2 -8.66 -26.88 -1.05
N PHE A 3 -8.99 -25.60 -1.26
CA PHE A 3 -9.10 -25.03 -2.59
C PHE A 3 -7.69 -24.94 -3.19
N LYS A 4 -7.32 -25.90 -4.04
CA LYS A 4 -6.14 -25.77 -4.91
C LYS A 4 -6.40 -24.61 -5.87
N SER A 5 -5.76 -23.46 -5.61
CA SER A 5 -5.76 -22.34 -6.53
C SER A 5 -4.90 -22.70 -7.74
N LYS A 6 -5.54 -23.14 -8.82
CA LYS A 6 -4.89 -23.13 -10.14
C LYS A 6 -4.71 -21.66 -10.51
N ASN A 7 -3.50 -21.25 -10.94
CA ASN A 7 -3.25 -19.91 -11.50
C ASN A 7 -3.98 -19.78 -12.84
N VAL A 8 -5.30 -19.61 -12.78
CA VAL A 8 -6.16 -19.37 -13.93
C VAL A 8 -6.32 -17.85 -14.05
N HIS A 9 -5.96 -17.30 -15.20
CA HIS A 9 -6.10 -15.87 -15.49
C HIS A 9 -7.58 -15.53 -15.75
N TRP A 10 -8.37 -15.33 -14.68
CA TRP A 10 -9.78 -14.93 -14.73
C TRP A 10 -10.02 -13.46 -15.10
N GLY A 11 -9.09 -12.80 -15.81
CA GLY A 11 -9.12 -11.37 -16.06
C GLY A 11 -8.58 -10.52 -14.91
N ALA A 12 -8.97 -9.24 -14.85
CA ALA A 12 -8.47 -8.31 -13.85
C ALA A 12 -8.77 -8.80 -12.43
N LYS A 13 -7.73 -8.87 -11.58
CA LYS A 13 -7.88 -9.31 -10.19
C LYS A 13 -8.96 -8.46 -9.51
N PRO A 14 -10.00 -9.07 -8.91
CA PRO A 14 -11.13 -8.33 -8.33
C PRO A 14 -10.70 -7.51 -7.09
N PHE A 15 -9.54 -7.83 -6.52
CA PHE A 15 -8.95 -7.15 -5.38
C PHE A 15 -7.45 -6.99 -5.60
N ARG A 16 -6.92 -5.81 -5.24
CA ARG A 16 -5.48 -5.51 -5.27
C ARG A 16 -5.03 -5.17 -3.85
N VAL A 17 -3.87 -5.67 -3.48
CA VAL A 17 -3.20 -5.39 -2.20
C VAL A 17 -1.92 -4.64 -2.54
N LEU A 18 -1.55 -3.67 -1.71
CA LEU A 18 -0.27 -2.98 -1.83
C LEU A 18 0.80 -3.74 -1.04
N ASP A 19 2.01 -3.86 -1.57
CA ASP A 19 3.09 -4.59 -0.89
C ASP A 19 3.45 -3.97 0.47
N CYS A 20 3.33 -2.65 0.61
CA CYS A 20 3.51 -1.96 1.89
C CYS A 20 2.50 -2.43 2.94
N TRP A 21 1.29 -2.82 2.56
CA TRP A 21 0.30 -3.35 3.49
C TRP A 21 0.75 -4.70 4.05
N LEU A 22 1.37 -5.55 3.22
CA LEU A 22 1.84 -6.87 3.64
C LEU A 22 3.04 -6.79 4.59
N LYS A 23 3.85 -5.73 4.49
CA LYS A 23 4.97 -5.46 5.40
C LYS A 23 4.52 -4.96 6.78
N ASP A 24 3.32 -4.38 6.86
CA ASP A 24 2.77 -3.85 8.11
C ASP A 24 2.15 -4.97 8.97
N LYS A 25 2.64 -5.10 10.21
CA LYS A 25 2.18 -6.14 11.14
C LYS A 25 0.70 -6.01 11.52
N SER A 26 0.12 -4.82 11.42
CA SER A 26 -1.29 -4.54 11.76
C SER A 26 -2.26 -4.95 10.66
N PHE A 27 -1.81 -5.10 9.41
CA PHE A 27 -2.68 -5.42 8.28
C PHE A 27 -3.48 -6.71 8.49
N GLY A 28 -2.82 -7.80 8.87
CA GLY A 28 -3.48 -9.08 9.11
C GLY A 28 -4.52 -9.01 10.23
N LYS A 29 -4.23 -8.24 11.29
CA LYS A 29 -5.16 -8.01 12.41
C LYS A 29 -6.42 -7.28 11.93
N ILE A 30 -6.27 -6.21 11.16
CA ILE A 30 -7.38 -5.40 10.65
C ILE A 30 -8.26 -6.17 9.69
N VAL A 31 -7.65 -6.94 8.78
CA VAL A 31 -8.40 -7.81 7.86
C VAL A 31 -9.23 -8.80 8.67
N LYS A 32 -8.61 -9.47 9.66
CA LYS A 32 -9.30 -10.46 10.51
C LYS A 32 -10.45 -9.84 11.30
N GLU A 33 -10.22 -8.71 11.96
CA GLU A 33 -11.24 -7.99 12.75
C GLU A 33 -12.42 -7.54 11.89
N CYS A 34 -12.15 -6.93 10.73
CA CYS A 34 -13.20 -6.48 9.83
C CYS A 34 -14.02 -7.67 9.29
N TRP A 35 -13.34 -8.79 9.00
CA TRP A 35 -13.96 -9.99 8.45
C TRP A 35 -14.86 -10.70 9.47
N THR A 36 -14.47 -10.76 10.74
CA THR A 36 -15.24 -11.42 11.81
C THR A 36 -16.41 -10.57 12.30
N GLN A 37 -16.25 -9.24 12.35
CA GLN A 37 -17.33 -8.31 12.76
C GLN A 37 -18.50 -8.26 11.76
N THR A 38 -18.26 -8.65 10.50
CA THR A 38 -19.32 -8.72 9.50
C THR A 38 -20.01 -10.08 9.59
N GLN A 39 -21.00 -10.20 10.47
CA GLN A 39 -21.95 -11.30 10.46
C GLN A 39 -23.22 -10.88 9.73
N LEU A 40 -23.49 -11.54 8.61
CA LEU A 40 -24.73 -11.38 7.85
C LEU A 40 -25.37 -12.76 7.74
N SER A 41 -26.62 -12.86 8.18
CA SER A 41 -27.48 -14.01 7.94
C SER A 41 -28.04 -13.93 6.52
N GLY A 42 -28.00 -15.05 5.77
CA GLY A 42 -28.53 -15.12 4.40
C GLY A 42 -27.63 -15.88 3.43
N TRP A 43 -27.84 -15.64 2.13
CA TRP A 43 -27.09 -16.29 1.05
C TRP A 43 -25.59 -15.96 1.10
N GLY A 44 -24.73 -16.97 0.99
CA GLY A 44 -23.28 -16.85 1.17
C GLY A 44 -22.62 -15.83 0.23
N GLY A 45 -23.12 -15.65 -0.99
CA GLY A 45 -22.57 -14.65 -1.91
C GLY A 45 -22.92 -13.21 -1.53
N LEU A 46 -24.08 -12.95 -0.92
CA LEU A 46 -24.44 -11.64 -0.39
C LEU A 46 -23.56 -11.31 0.82
N ALA A 47 -23.38 -12.29 1.72
CA ALA A 47 -22.48 -12.16 2.86
C ALA A 47 -21.04 -11.88 2.42
N LEU A 48 -20.55 -12.57 1.38
CA LEU A 48 -19.22 -12.33 0.82
C LEU A 48 -19.09 -10.95 0.19
N LYS A 49 -20.06 -10.53 -0.63
CA LYS A 49 -20.08 -9.20 -1.26
C LYS A 49 -19.97 -8.09 -0.22
N GLU A 50 -20.77 -8.16 0.84
CA GLU A 50 -20.77 -7.15 1.90
C GLU A 50 -19.50 -7.19 2.75
N LYS A 51 -18.92 -8.38 3.02
CA LYS A 51 -17.61 -8.50 3.68
C LYS A 51 -16.52 -7.80 2.87
N ILE A 52 -16.45 -8.04 1.56
CA ILE A 52 -15.47 -7.40 0.67
C ILE A 52 -15.67 -5.88 0.64
N LYS A 53 -16.93 -5.42 0.55
CA LYS A 53 -17.26 -3.99 0.55
C LYS A 53 -16.78 -3.30 1.83
N ARG A 54 -17.09 -3.86 3.01
CA ARG A 54 -16.66 -3.32 4.30
C ARG A 54 -15.16 -3.35 4.48
N LEU A 55 -14.52 -4.45 4.07
CA LEU A 55 -13.06 -4.57 4.12
C LEU A 55 -12.39 -3.48 3.28
N LYS A 56 -12.92 -3.22 2.07
CA LYS A 56 -12.39 -2.17 1.18
C LYS A 56 -12.46 -0.79 1.85
N GLU A 57 -13.58 -0.43 2.47
CA GLU A 57 -13.72 0.85 3.19
C GLU A 57 -12.80 0.94 4.40
N ARG A 58 -12.71 -0.14 5.21
CA ARG A 58 -11.82 -0.14 6.38
C ARG A 58 -10.35 0.00 5.98
N LEU A 59 -9.92 -0.69 4.92
CA LEU A 59 -8.56 -0.59 4.41
C LEU A 59 -8.26 0.78 3.81
N LYS A 60 -9.25 1.45 3.20
CA LYS A 60 -9.08 2.82 2.71
C LYS A 60 -8.79 3.79 3.86
N SER A 61 -9.55 3.71 4.96
CA SER A 61 -9.29 4.53 6.15
C SER A 61 -7.96 4.18 6.81
N TRP A 62 -7.71 2.88 7.00
CA TRP A 62 -6.45 2.41 7.58
C TRP A 62 -5.22 2.81 6.76
N ASN A 63 -5.30 2.73 5.43
CA ASN A 63 -4.21 3.17 4.56
C ASN A 63 -3.89 4.65 4.79
N LYS A 64 -4.92 5.48 4.92
CA LYS A 64 -4.74 6.91 5.24
C LYS A 64 -4.18 7.12 6.65
N GLU A 65 -4.60 6.32 7.62
CA GLU A 65 -4.13 6.38 9.01
C GLU A 65 -2.64 5.98 9.14
N GLN A 66 -2.21 4.92 8.46
CA GLN A 66 -0.83 4.42 8.58
C GLN A 66 0.15 5.04 7.59
N PHE A 67 -0.27 5.21 6.34
CA PHE A 67 0.62 5.63 5.25
C PHE A 67 0.32 7.04 4.75
N GLY A 68 -0.71 7.70 5.30
CA GLY A 68 -1.11 9.04 4.87
C GLY A 68 -1.52 9.08 3.40
N ASP A 69 -1.21 10.20 2.76
CA ASP A 69 -1.26 10.31 1.31
C ASP A 69 0.08 9.86 0.73
N THR A 70 0.16 8.56 0.44
CA THR A 70 1.37 7.94 -0.11
C THR A 70 1.77 8.58 -1.45
N PHE A 71 0.80 9.02 -2.24
CA PHE A 71 1.07 9.70 -3.51
C PHE A 71 1.72 11.06 -3.28
N LYS A 72 1.19 11.84 -2.32
CA LYS A 72 1.81 13.10 -1.90
C LYS A 72 3.22 12.90 -1.34
N ARG A 73 3.45 11.84 -0.56
CA ARG A 73 4.78 11.50 -0.04
C ARG A 73 5.76 11.20 -1.18
N VAL A 74 5.34 10.42 -2.18
CA VAL A 74 6.14 10.14 -3.38
C VAL A 74 6.49 11.44 -4.12
N GLN A 75 5.51 12.31 -4.37
CA GLN A 75 5.75 13.60 -5.02
C GLN A 75 6.73 14.49 -4.25
N GLN A 76 6.66 14.49 -2.91
CA GLN A 76 7.57 15.24 -2.07
C GLN A 76 9.00 14.70 -2.18
N LEU A 77 9.17 13.38 -2.12
CA LEU A 77 10.47 12.72 -2.29
C LEU A 77 11.07 12.98 -3.68
N GLU A 78 10.26 12.92 -4.73
CA GLU A 78 10.67 13.26 -6.10
C GLU A 78 11.09 14.73 -6.22
N ALA A 79 10.34 15.65 -5.62
CA ALA A 79 10.67 17.07 -5.62
C ALA A 79 11.98 17.38 -4.87
N GLU A 80 12.21 16.73 -3.71
CA GLU A 80 13.47 16.85 -2.97
C GLU A 80 14.65 16.30 -3.77
N LEU A 81 14.47 15.15 -4.43
CA LEU A 81 15.50 14.55 -5.28
C LEU A 81 15.85 15.48 -6.46
N ASN A 82 14.84 15.98 -7.16
CA ASN A 82 15.01 16.91 -8.28
C ASN A 82 15.70 18.21 -7.85
N LYS A 83 15.35 18.75 -6.69
CA LYS A 83 16.00 19.94 -6.14
C LYS A 83 17.48 19.68 -5.85
N LEU A 84 17.79 18.56 -5.20
CA LEU A 84 19.16 18.17 -4.88
C LEU A 84 20.00 17.96 -6.15
N GLU A 85 19.44 17.34 -7.17
CA GLU A 85 20.09 17.12 -8.46
C GLU A 85 20.29 18.42 -9.24
N SER A 86 19.32 19.35 -9.18
CA SER A 86 19.44 20.67 -9.80
C SER A 86 20.51 21.54 -9.13
N GLU A 87 20.59 21.54 -7.80
CA GLU A 87 21.58 22.33 -7.03
C GLU A 87 23.02 21.79 -7.20
N ALA A 88 23.14 20.53 -7.60
CA ALA A 88 24.40 19.87 -7.91
C ALA A 88 24.62 19.71 -9.43
N ALA A 89 23.86 20.40 -10.29
CA ALA A 89 24.03 20.29 -11.73
C ALA A 89 25.39 20.83 -12.20
N ASP A 90 25.83 21.95 -11.63
CA ASP A 90 27.05 22.66 -12.02
C ASP A 90 28.25 22.40 -11.08
N ARG A 91 28.12 21.47 -10.12
CA ARG A 91 29.20 21.12 -9.17
C ARG A 91 29.13 19.66 -8.75
N GLN A 92 30.22 19.13 -8.20
CA GLN A 92 30.18 17.81 -7.58
C GLN A 92 29.32 17.83 -6.30
N MET A 93 28.52 16.77 -6.12
CA MET A 93 27.78 16.52 -4.87
C MET A 93 28.77 16.26 -3.73
N THR A 94 28.51 16.86 -2.57
CA THR A 94 29.24 16.56 -1.34
C THR A 94 28.92 15.15 -0.85
N PRO A 95 29.81 14.51 -0.06
CA PRO A 95 29.55 13.20 0.53
C PRO A 95 28.22 13.12 1.33
N GLN A 96 27.84 14.23 1.97
CA GLN A 96 26.59 14.39 2.70
C GLN A 96 25.39 14.34 1.75
N GLU A 97 25.42 15.09 0.64
CA GLU A 97 24.35 15.10 -0.37
C GLU A 97 24.20 13.73 -1.05
N ILE A 98 25.31 13.05 -1.32
CA ILE A 98 25.28 11.67 -1.85
C ILE A 98 24.56 10.72 -0.88
N THR A 99 24.80 10.90 0.42
CA THR A 99 24.15 10.09 1.46
C THR A 99 22.65 10.39 1.55
N ILE A 100 22.28 11.66 1.48
CA ILE A 100 20.87 12.10 1.46
C ILE A 100 20.16 11.55 0.22
N ARG A 101 20.75 11.70 -0.96
CA ARG A 101 20.23 11.15 -2.22
C ARG A 101 19.94 9.66 -2.12
N LYS A 102 20.90 8.89 -1.59
CA LYS A 102 20.75 7.44 -1.42
C LYS A 102 19.58 7.08 -0.50
N ARG A 103 19.40 7.83 0.61
CA ARG A 103 18.25 7.63 1.51
C ARG A 103 16.92 7.98 0.84
N LEU A 104 16.84 9.13 0.17
CA LEU A 104 15.63 9.54 -0.55
C LEU A 104 15.25 8.52 -1.64
N GLN A 105 16.23 7.95 -2.34
CA GLN A 105 16.02 6.87 -3.30
C GLN A 105 15.53 5.58 -2.62
N GLN A 106 16.08 5.21 -1.46
CA GLN A 106 15.59 4.06 -0.69
C GLN A 106 14.17 4.27 -0.14
N ASP A 107 13.80 5.49 0.22
CA ASP A 107 12.46 5.79 0.73
C ASP A 107 11.40 5.83 -0.39
N LEU A 108 11.84 6.01 -1.64
CA LEU A 108 10.99 6.04 -2.83
C LEU A 108 10.68 4.64 -3.40
N TRP A 109 11.58 3.66 -3.23
CA TRP A 109 11.54 2.32 -3.84
C TRP A 109 11.38 1.19 -2.81
#